data_AF-A0A7M2WWV4-F1
#
_entry.id   AF-A0A7M2WWV4-F1
#
_cell.length_a   1.000
_cell.length_b   1.000
_cell.length_c   1.000
_cell.angle_alpha   90.00
_cell.angle_beta   90.00
_cell.angle_gamma   90.00
#
_symmetry.space_group_name_H-M   'P 1'
#
loop_
_entity.id
_entity.type
_entity.pdbx_description
1 polymer ?
#
loop_
_entity_poly.entity_id
_entity_poly.type
_entity_poly.pdbx_seq_one_letter_code
_entity_poly.pdbx_strand_id
1 'polypeptide(L)'
;MPLLNPPRLVAFVVNPRTARDILRLASPRFEVMVEYSAPAALAAIQAAGASAVIVAEQTPRCDDGHEAPQSTGPGAAALLEAARIRCPAVHRVLLAAPDQLPELIPILHGGTVSVIAALPIDPKEFLAAITANLPTPRPATAAGNPPSIAANTLPS
;
A
#
# COMPACT_ATOMS: atom_id res chain seq x y z
N MET A 1 6.98 -11.01 20.13
CA MET A 1 7.98 -10.93 19.04
C MET A 1 7.68 -9.67 18.25
N PRO A 2 8.43 -8.58 18.41
CA PRO A 2 8.23 -7.40 17.57
C PRO A 2 8.63 -7.75 16.13
N LEU A 3 7.80 -7.37 15.15
CA LEU A 3 8.17 -7.43 13.73
C LEU A 3 9.43 -6.58 13.57
N LEU A 4 10.51 -7.18 13.06
CA LEU A 4 11.83 -6.55 12.98
C LEU A 4 11.89 -5.28 12.12
N ASN A 5 10.83 -4.98 11.35
CA ASN A 5 10.52 -3.67 10.81
C ASN A 5 8.99 -3.56 10.61
N PRO A 6 8.33 -2.48 11.06
CA PRO A 6 6.92 -2.25 10.73
C PRO A 6 6.76 -2.06 9.21
N PRO A 7 5.64 -2.51 8.61
CA PRO A 7 5.37 -2.25 7.21
C PRO A 7 5.30 -0.73 6.96
N ARG A 8 5.83 -0.29 5.82
CA ARG A 8 5.85 1.11 5.43
C ARG A 8 4.61 1.46 4.61
N LEU A 9 4.04 2.63 4.86
CA LEU A 9 2.95 3.16 4.06
C LEU A 9 3.38 4.49 3.46
N VAL A 10 3.42 4.57 2.13
CA VAL A 10 3.68 5.82 1.40
C VAL A 10 2.35 6.36 0.90
N ALA A 11 1.94 7.51 1.41
CA ALA A 11 0.71 8.19 1.02
C ALA A 11 1.03 9.36 0.09
N PHE A 12 0.67 9.24 -1.18
CA PHE A 12 0.62 10.37 -2.11
C PHE A 12 -0.75 11.02 -2.03
N VAL A 13 -0.83 12.21 -1.43
CA VAL A 13 -2.10 12.90 -1.19
C VAL A 13 -2.00 14.36 -1.59
N VAL A 14 -3.13 14.93 -2.00
CA VAL A 14 -3.24 16.35 -2.36
C VAL A 14 -4.06 17.12 -1.34
N ASN A 15 -4.93 16.43 -0.59
CA ASN A 15 -5.77 17.04 0.43
C ASN A 15 -5.17 16.85 1.83
N PRO A 16 -4.85 17.95 2.55
CA PRO A 16 -4.34 17.87 3.92
C PRO A 16 -5.28 17.17 4.91
N ARG A 17 -6.59 17.13 4.63
CA ARG A 17 -7.57 16.40 5.45
C ARG A 17 -7.38 14.90 5.28
N THR A 18 -7.30 14.42 4.04
CA THR A 18 -7.00 13.02 3.71
C THR A 18 -5.68 12.58 4.36
N ALA A 19 -4.64 13.42 4.31
CA ALA A 19 -3.37 13.17 4.99
C ALA A 19 -3.53 12.92 6.51
N ARG A 20 -4.30 13.77 7.19
CA ARG A 20 -4.57 13.63 8.64
C ARG A 20 -5.34 12.36 8.96
N ASP A 21 -6.33 12.02 8.14
CA ASP A 21 -7.13 10.81 8.33
C ASP A 21 -6.28 9.54 8.14
N ILE A 22 -5.42 9.51 7.11
CA ILE A 22 -4.45 8.41 6.90
C ILE A 22 -3.51 8.28 8.09
N LEU A 23 -2.89 9.38 8.54
CA LEU A 23 -1.98 9.36 9.70
C LEU A 23 -2.70 8.81 10.95
N ARG A 24 -3.90 9.31 11.25
CA ARG A 24 -4.68 8.85 12.41
C ARG A 24 -4.99 7.35 12.35
N LEU A 25 -5.33 6.82 11.18
CA LEU A 25 -5.77 5.44 11.00
C LEU A 25 -4.61 4.45 10.86
N ALA A 26 -3.56 4.82 10.14
CA ALA A 26 -2.48 3.91 9.74
C ALA A 26 -1.25 3.95 10.66
N SER A 27 -0.92 5.08 11.29
CA SER A 27 0.27 5.19 12.16
C SER A 27 0.36 4.18 13.31
N PRO A 28 -0.75 3.63 13.86
CA PRO A 28 -0.66 2.56 14.85
C PRO A 28 -0.08 1.23 14.32
N ARG A 29 -0.03 1.04 12.99
CA ARG A 29 0.36 -0.24 12.35
C ARG A 29 1.45 -0.09 11.30
N PHE A 30 1.67 1.12 10.80
CA PHE A 30 2.59 1.42 9.71
C PHE A 30 3.51 2.57 10.07
N GLU A 31 4.72 2.54 9.54
CA GLU A 31 5.56 3.73 9.40
C GLU A 31 4.99 4.53 8.20
N VAL A 32 4.25 5.61 8.48
CA VAL A 32 3.55 6.40 7.47
C VAL A 32 4.42 7.55 6.98
N MET A 33 4.68 7.60 5.68
CA MET A 33 5.31 8.72 4.98
C MET A 33 4.26 9.39 4.10
N VAL A 34 4.03 10.69 4.30
CA VAL A 34 3.09 11.48 3.49
C VAL A 34 3.87 12.34 2.52
N GLU A 35 3.58 12.18 1.24
CA GLU A 35 4.23 12.88 0.14
C GLU A 35 3.17 13.64 -0.67
N TYR A 36 3.50 14.88 -1.03
CA TYR A 36 2.62 15.76 -1.82
C TYR A 36 3.11 15.91 -3.27
N SER A 37 4.16 15.18 -3.65
CA SER A 37 4.69 15.17 -5.01
C SER A 37 4.90 13.75 -5.50
N ALA A 38 4.51 13.48 -6.75
CA ALA A 38 4.68 12.17 -7.36
C ALA A 38 6.16 11.71 -7.43
N PRO A 39 7.15 12.58 -7.74
CA PRO A 39 8.56 12.18 -7.72
C PRO A 39 9.05 11.78 -6.32
N ALA A 40 8.69 12.52 -5.28
CA ALA A 40 9.08 12.18 -3.90
C ALA A 40 8.39 10.89 -3.43
N ALA A 41 7.10 10.72 -3.75
CA ALA A 41 6.37 9.50 -3.48
C ALA A 41 7.04 8.29 -4.14
N LEU A 42 7.41 8.38 -5.42
CA LEU A 42 8.07 7.29 -6.13
C LEU A 42 9.45 6.96 -5.51
N ALA A 43 10.22 7.96 -5.13
CA ALA A 43 11.50 7.75 -4.44
C ALA A 43 11.31 7.05 -3.08
N ALA A 44 10.29 7.47 -2.31
CA ALA A 44 9.94 6.84 -1.03
C ALA A 44 9.49 5.38 -1.21
N ILE A 45 8.69 5.09 -2.24
CA ILE A 45 8.27 3.73 -2.61
C ILE A 45 9.48 2.84 -2.90
N GLN A 46 10.42 3.34 -3.72
CA GLN A 46 11.63 2.61 -4.08
C GLN A 46 12.52 2.33 -2.87
N ALA A 47 12.63 3.30 -1.95
CA ALA A 47 13.39 3.15 -0.72
C ALA A 47 12.72 2.21 0.30
N ALA A 48 11.39 2.13 0.30
CA ALA A 48 10.63 1.26 1.20
C ALA A 48 10.64 -0.22 0.78
N GLY A 49 10.90 -0.51 -0.50
CA GLY A 49 11.02 -1.87 -1.01
C GLY A 49 9.69 -2.65 -1.06
N ALA A 50 9.77 -3.98 -1.19
CA ALA A 50 8.62 -4.84 -1.46
C ALA A 50 7.56 -4.92 -0.34
N SER A 51 7.85 -4.42 0.86
CA SER A 51 6.94 -4.44 2.02
C SER A 51 6.13 -3.15 2.17
N ALA A 52 6.12 -2.29 1.16
CA ALA A 52 5.40 -1.02 1.17
C ALA A 52 3.94 -1.16 0.71
N VAL A 53 3.06 -0.40 1.37
CA VAL A 53 1.71 -0.09 0.89
C VAL A 53 1.73 1.32 0.33
N ILE A 54 1.15 1.50 -0.86
CA ILE A 54 1.03 2.79 -1.52
C ILE A 54 -0.42 3.20 -1.46
N VAL A 55 -0.68 4.39 -0.94
CA VAL A 55 -2.00 5.02 -0.97
C VAL A 55 -1.89 6.26 -1.83
N ALA A 56 -2.64 6.34 -2.92
CA ALA A 56 -2.62 7.50 -3.81
C ALA A 56 -4.02 8.12 -3.88
N GLU A 57 -4.13 9.42 -3.63
CA GLU A 57 -5.38 10.17 -3.75
C GLU A 57 -5.61 10.65 -5.18
N GLN A 58 -6.72 10.22 -5.77
CA GLN A 58 -7.16 10.75 -7.06
C GLN A 58 -7.63 12.19 -6.87
N THR A 59 -7.05 13.12 -7.63
CA THR A 59 -7.42 14.53 -7.58
C THR A 59 -8.87 14.71 -8.06
N PRO A 60 -9.69 15.53 -7.38
CA PRO A 60 -11.02 15.87 -7.87
C PRO A 60 -10.93 16.60 -9.22
N ARG A 61 -11.91 16.36 -10.09
CA ARG A 61 -12.18 17.29 -11.20
C ARG A 61 -12.78 18.56 -10.59
N CYS A 62 -12.39 19.75 -11.04
CA CYS A 62 -13.20 20.92 -10.69
C CYS A 62 -14.56 20.79 -11.38
N ASP A 63 -15.62 21.24 -10.69
CA ASP A 63 -17.02 21.14 -11.13
C ASP A 63 -17.30 21.79 -12.51
N ASP A 64 -16.39 22.62 -13.02
CA ASP A 64 -16.53 23.35 -14.30
C ASP A 64 -15.92 22.63 -15.52
N GLY A 65 -15.63 21.33 -15.43
CA GLY A 65 -14.98 20.58 -16.51
C GLY A 65 -13.55 21.07 -16.82
N HIS A 66 -13.01 21.95 -15.98
CA HIS A 66 -11.62 22.37 -16.01
C HIS A 66 -10.85 21.49 -15.03
N GLU A 67 -9.73 20.92 -15.48
CA GLU A 67 -8.82 20.21 -14.59
C GLU A 67 -8.47 21.12 -13.40
N ALA A 68 -8.53 20.58 -12.18
CA ALA A 68 -7.99 21.26 -11.01
C ALA A 68 -6.56 21.74 -11.33
N PRO A 69 -6.13 22.92 -10.83
CA PRO A 69 -4.87 23.54 -11.23
C PRO A 69 -3.76 22.50 -11.21
N GLN A 70 -3.21 22.28 -12.41
CA GLN A 70 -2.31 21.19 -12.74
C GLN A 70 -1.25 21.03 -11.65
N SER A 71 -1.40 19.99 -10.84
CA SER A 71 -0.24 19.37 -10.21
C SER A 71 0.66 18.97 -11.37
N THR A 72 1.83 19.61 -11.48
CA THR A 72 2.81 19.50 -12.58
C THR A 72 3.51 18.14 -12.64
N GLY A 73 2.82 17.08 -12.25
CA GLY A 73 3.33 15.72 -12.19
C GLY A 73 2.24 14.68 -12.51
N PRO A 74 2.66 13.44 -12.81
CA PRO A 74 1.73 12.35 -13.08
C PRO A 74 0.72 12.18 -11.95
N GLY A 75 -0.58 12.13 -12.29
CA GLY A 75 -1.66 11.88 -11.33
C GLY A 75 -1.54 10.52 -10.63
N ALA A 76 -2.38 10.26 -9.63
CA ALA A 76 -2.32 9.06 -8.79
C ALA A 76 -2.22 7.75 -9.59
N ALA A 77 -3.02 7.61 -10.66
CA ALA A 77 -2.97 6.44 -11.54
C ALA A 77 -1.59 6.22 -12.19
N ALA A 78 -0.95 7.29 -12.66
CA ALA A 78 0.36 7.19 -13.32
C ALA A 78 1.48 6.90 -12.32
N LEU A 79 1.39 7.41 -11.08
CA LEU A 79 2.28 7.00 -9.98
C LEU A 79 2.13 5.51 -9.67
N LEU A 80 0.89 5.02 -9.54
CA LEU A 80 0.62 3.61 -9.25
C LEU A 80 1.09 2.70 -10.38
N GLU A 81 0.99 3.15 -11.64
CA GLU A 81 1.51 2.41 -12.79
C GLU A 81 3.05 2.34 -12.77
N ALA A 82 3.72 3.46 -12.48
CA ALA A 82 5.17 3.47 -12.30
C ALA A 82 5.60 2.54 -11.15
N ALA A 83 4.84 2.53 -10.05
CA ALA A 83 5.08 1.63 -8.93
C ALA A 83 4.84 0.16 -9.32
N ARG A 84 3.81 -0.15 -10.12
CA ARG A 84 3.56 -1.50 -10.65
C ARG A 84 4.77 -2.02 -11.42
N ILE A 85 5.34 -1.20 -12.30
CA ILE A 85 6.47 -1.59 -13.15
C ILE A 85 7.76 -1.76 -12.33
N ARG A 86 8.05 -0.81 -11.44
CA ARG A 86 9.35 -0.76 -10.73
C ARG A 86 9.37 -1.59 -9.45
N CYS A 87 8.22 -1.77 -8.82
CA CYS A 87 8.07 -2.41 -7.51
C CYS A 87 6.82 -3.31 -7.52
N PRO A 88 6.75 -4.36 -8.35
CA PRO A 88 5.50 -5.11 -8.59
C PRO A 88 4.89 -5.74 -7.33
N ALA A 89 5.72 -6.05 -6.33
CA ALA A 89 5.32 -6.67 -5.07
C ALA A 89 4.64 -5.71 -4.06
N VAL A 90 4.67 -4.40 -4.30
CA VAL A 90 4.02 -3.43 -3.41
C VAL A 90 2.51 -3.46 -3.58
N HIS A 91 1.79 -3.31 -2.47
CA HIS A 91 0.34 -3.24 -2.49
C HIS A 91 -0.12 -1.82 -2.83
N ARG A 92 -1.00 -1.68 -3.83
CA ARG A 92 -1.36 -0.39 -4.44
C ARG A 92 -2.83 -0.05 -4.18
N VAL A 93 -3.07 0.94 -3.35
CA VAL A 93 -4.40 1.43 -2.96
C VAL A 93 -4.65 2.79 -3.62
N LEU A 94 -5.77 2.91 -4.31
CA LEU A 94 -6.24 4.19 -4.86
C LEU A 94 -7.38 4.72 -4.00
N LEU A 95 -7.30 5.98 -3.58
CA LEU A 95 -8.42 6.69 -2.96
C LEU A 95 -9.14 7.49 -4.04
N ALA A 96 -10.44 7.28 -4.18
CA ALA A 96 -11.24 7.95 -5.20
C ALA A 96 -12.64 8.30 -4.69
N ALA A 97 -13.20 9.40 -5.18
CA ALA A 97 -14.58 9.73 -4.92
C ALA A 97 -15.54 8.84 -5.76
N PRO A 98 -16.78 8.59 -5.31
CA PRO A 98 -17.70 7.65 -5.97
C PRO A 98 -18.00 7.99 -7.43
N ASP A 99 -18.06 9.28 -7.76
CA ASP A 99 -18.29 9.82 -9.10
C ASP A 99 -17.11 9.56 -10.05
N GLN A 100 -15.92 9.27 -9.53
CA GLN A 100 -14.71 8.98 -10.30
C GLN A 100 -14.58 7.48 -10.65
N LEU A 101 -15.32 6.60 -9.96
CA LEU A 101 -15.21 5.14 -10.13
C LEU A 101 -15.39 4.64 -11.57
N PRO A 102 -16.32 5.16 -12.40
CA PRO A 102 -16.49 4.69 -13.78
C PRO A 102 -15.23 4.82 -14.64
N GLU A 103 -14.44 5.87 -14.40
CA GLU A 103 -13.21 6.15 -15.15
C GLU A 103 -12.02 5.31 -14.68
N LEU A 104 -12.14 4.70 -13.50
CA LEU A 104 -11.09 3.88 -12.88
C LEU A 104 -11.21 2.39 -13.23
N ILE A 105 -12.33 1.98 -13.83
CA ILE A 105 -12.57 0.59 -14.28
C ILE A 105 -11.43 0.05 -15.17
N PRO A 106 -10.94 0.78 -16.19
CA PRO A 106 -9.84 0.28 -17.03
C PRO A 106 -8.54 0.06 -16.25
N ILE A 107 -8.29 0.89 -15.24
CA ILE A 107 -7.06 0.89 -14.42
C ILE A 107 -7.07 -0.30 -13.44
N LEU A 108 -8.24 -0.68 -12.94
CA LEU A 108 -8.43 -1.90 -12.16
C LEU A 108 -8.15 -3.15 -13.00
N HIS A 109 -8.71 -3.23 -14.21
CA HIS A 109 -8.49 -4.36 -15.11
C HIS A 109 -7.02 -4.48 -15.57
N GLY A 110 -6.30 -3.36 -15.62
CA GLY A 110 -4.88 -3.33 -15.91
C GLY A 110 -3.98 -3.82 -14.76
N GLY A 111 -4.48 -4.02 -13.53
CA GLY A 111 -3.66 -4.42 -12.38
C GLY A 111 -2.74 -3.30 -11.85
N THR A 112 -2.91 -2.08 -12.35
CA THR A 112 -2.27 -0.85 -11.85
C THR A 112 -2.63 -0.61 -10.40
N VAL A 113 -3.90 -0.83 -10.07
CA VAL A 113 -4.46 -0.68 -8.71
C VAL A 113 -4.79 -2.07 -8.18
N SER A 114 -4.42 -2.34 -6.92
CA SER A 114 -4.79 -3.57 -6.23
C SER A 114 -6.19 -3.48 -5.62
N VAL A 115 -6.53 -2.31 -5.08
CA VAL A 115 -7.84 -2.04 -4.46
C VAL A 115 -8.15 -0.54 -4.49
N ILE A 116 -9.44 -0.21 -4.58
CA ILE A 116 -9.93 1.16 -4.42
C ILE A 116 -10.55 1.27 -3.03
N ALA A 117 -10.27 2.37 -2.33
CA ALA A 117 -11.02 2.77 -1.14
C ALA A 117 -11.71 4.12 -1.40
N ALA A 118 -12.95 4.26 -0.96
CA ALA A 118 -13.73 5.46 -1.23
C ALA A 118 -13.25 6.69 -0.43
N LEU A 119 -13.39 7.86 -1.05
CA LEU A 119 -13.40 9.17 -0.37
C LEU A 119 -14.86 9.60 -0.10
N PRO A 120 -15.18 10.20 1.06
CA PRO A 120 -14.32 10.35 2.23
C PRO A 120 -13.94 9.01 2.87
N ILE A 121 -12.78 8.93 3.51
CA ILE A 121 -12.23 7.68 4.05
C ILE A 121 -13.20 7.05 5.06
N ASP A 122 -13.74 5.88 4.74
CA ASP A 122 -14.32 4.98 5.73
C ASP A 122 -13.19 4.22 6.46
N PRO A 123 -13.10 4.30 7.80
CA PRO A 123 -12.02 3.66 8.55
C PRO A 123 -11.91 2.16 8.35
N LYS A 124 -13.03 1.44 8.19
CA LYS A 124 -13.03 -0.03 8.08
C LYS A 124 -12.58 -0.43 6.68
N GLU A 125 -13.14 0.20 5.66
CA GLU A 125 -12.78 -0.03 4.27
C GLU A 125 -11.30 0.28 4.03
N PHE A 126 -10.83 1.43 4.51
CA PHE A 126 -9.43 1.82 4.36
C PHE A 126 -8.47 0.88 5.07
N LEU A 127 -8.75 0.50 6.32
CA LEU A 127 -7.90 -0.44 7.06
C LEU A 127 -7.88 -1.82 6.40
N ALA A 128 -9.02 -2.30 5.88
CA ALA A 128 -9.08 -3.53 5.12
C ALA A 128 -8.24 -3.42 3.84
N ALA A 129 -8.40 -2.31 3.11
CA ALA A 129 -7.68 -2.05 1.86
C ALA A 129 -6.16 -2.07 2.06
N ILE A 130 -5.61 -1.44 3.10
CA ILE A 130 -4.15 -1.39 3.33
C ILE A 130 -3.56 -2.67 3.97
N THR A 131 -4.39 -3.60 4.47
CA THR A 131 -3.92 -4.82 5.15
C THR A 131 -4.13 -6.11 4.36
N ALA A 132 -4.99 -6.09 3.34
CA ALA A 132 -5.42 -7.29 2.61
C ALA A 132 -4.29 -8.18 2.05
N ASN A 133 -3.12 -7.62 1.73
CA ASN A 133 -2.00 -8.33 1.11
C ASN A 133 -0.67 -8.17 1.86
N LEU A 134 -0.69 -7.78 3.14
CA LEU A 134 0.54 -7.79 3.92
C LEU A 134 1.01 -9.25 4.07
N PRO A 135 2.28 -9.56 3.76
CA PRO A 135 2.80 -10.89 4.02
C PRO A 135 2.64 -11.17 5.51
N THR A 136 1.79 -12.14 5.85
CA THR A 136 1.68 -12.62 7.21
C THR A 136 3.06 -13.12 7.61
N PRO A 137 3.62 -12.71 8.77
CA PRO A 137 4.85 -13.30 9.25
C PRO A 137 4.61 -14.80 9.37
N ARG A 138 5.27 -15.59 8.52
CA ARG A 138 5.25 -17.04 8.60
C ARG A 138 5.63 -17.37 10.05
N PRO A 139 4.80 -18.05 10.84
CA PRO A 139 5.23 -18.47 12.16
C PRO A 139 6.53 -19.22 11.94
N ALA A 140 7.60 -18.76 12.59
CA ALA A 140 8.87 -19.47 12.58
C ALA A 140 8.53 -20.88 13.01
N THR A 141 8.51 -21.81 12.04
CA THR A 141 8.40 -23.22 12.34
C THR A 141 9.56 -23.46 13.27
N ALA A 142 9.26 -23.67 14.54
CA ALA A 142 10.20 -24.22 15.48
C ALA A 142 10.60 -25.55 14.84
N ALA A 143 11.71 -25.54 14.10
CA ALA A 143 12.46 -26.72 13.76
C ALA A 143 13.06 -27.18 15.10
N GLY A 144 12.17 -27.70 15.95
CA GLY A 144 12.53 -28.58 17.03
C GLY A 144 13.23 -29.74 16.36
N ASN A 145 14.50 -29.89 16.68
CA ASN A 145 15.30 -31.05 16.36
C ASN A 145 14.43 -32.32 16.53
N PRO A 146 14.35 -33.21 15.53
CA PRO A 146 13.83 -34.53 15.81
C PRO A 146 14.74 -35.18 16.86
N PRO A 147 14.19 -35.89 17.87
CA PRO A 147 15.03 -36.65 18.79
C PRO A 147 15.82 -37.69 17.99
N SER A 148 17.15 -37.57 18.05
CA SER A 148 18.08 -38.60 17.60
C SER A 148 17.78 -39.89 18.35
N ILE A 149 17.12 -40.84 17.70
CA ILE A 149 17.05 -42.21 18.20
C ILE A 149 18.43 -42.81 17.99
N ALA A 150 19.20 -42.90 19.08
CA ALA A 150 20.39 -43.73 19.17
C ALA A 150 19.95 -45.20 19.02
N ALA A 151 20.23 -45.79 17.85
CA ALA A 151 20.18 -47.24 17.70
C ALA A 151 21.44 -47.81 18.37
N ASN A 152 21.23 -48.31 19.59
CA ASN A 152 22.22 -49.06 20.34
C ASN A 152 22.60 -50.34 19.60
N THR A 153 23.91 -50.60 19.64
CA THR A 153 24.63 -51.76 19.15
C THR A 153 24.29 -53.05 19.93
N LEU A 154 24.60 -54.20 19.28
CA LEU A 154 24.91 -55.56 19.80
C LEU A 154 23.75 -56.58 19.95
N PRO A 155 24.04 -57.90 20.01
CA PRO A 155 24.67 -58.74 18.98
C PRO A 155 23.95 -60.11 18.83
N SER A 156 24.28 -60.91 17.80
CA SER A 156 24.43 -62.39 17.84
C SER A 156 24.89 -62.88 16.47
#